data_AF-A0A2E0VMJ2-F1
#
_entry.id   AF-A0A2E0VMJ2-F1
#
_cell.length_a   1.000
_cell.length_b   1.000
_cell.length_c   1.000
_cell.angle_alpha   90.00
_cell.angle_beta   90.00
_cell.angle_gamma   90.00
#
_symmetry.space_group_name_H-M   'P 1'
#
loop_
_entity.id
_entity.type
_entity.pdbx_description
1 polymer ?
#
loop_
_entity_poly.entity_id
_entity_poly.type
_entity_poly.pdbx_seq_one_letter_code
_entity_poly.pdbx_strand_id
1 'polypeptide(L)'
;MPSQVAWVDHDSTAKERTLRTVASGTADLVLETEGGVWIIDHKSDQVENPEVAFGVYRPQLKCYAKLLQSMGHAVLGLGINWILSGVNYLDRRSS
;
A
#
# COMPACT_ATOMS: atom_id res chain seq x y z
N MET A 1 12.02 12.07 -8.73
CA MET A 1 12.45 10.80 -9.36
C MET A 1 11.72 9.68 -8.63
N PRO A 2 10.80 8.92 -9.24
CA PRO A 2 10.24 7.76 -8.55
C PRO A 2 11.30 6.67 -8.48
N SER A 3 11.67 6.26 -7.28
CA SER A 3 12.60 5.15 -7.05
C SER A 3 11.88 3.82 -7.26
N GLN A 4 12.23 3.08 -8.32
CA GLN A 4 11.81 1.68 -8.46
C GLN A 4 12.65 0.81 -7.51
N VAL A 5 11.99 -0.03 -6.70
CA VAL A 5 12.64 -1.02 -5.82
C VAL A 5 12.01 -2.39 -6.05
N ALA A 6 12.84 -3.41 -6.23
CA ALA A 6 12.43 -4.81 -6.40
C ALA A 6 12.66 -5.61 -5.10
N TRP A 7 11.73 -6.50 -4.72
CA TRP A 7 11.76 -7.22 -3.42
C TRP A 7 12.09 -8.71 -3.56
N VAL A 8 12.95 -9.21 -2.67
CA VAL A 8 13.17 -10.65 -2.45
C VAL A 8 12.82 -10.97 -0.99
N ASP A 9 11.85 -11.86 -0.77
CA ASP A 9 11.53 -12.37 0.57
C ASP A 9 12.66 -13.31 1.06
N HIS A 10 13.12 -13.15 2.30
CA HIS A 10 14.22 -13.94 2.85
C HIS A 10 13.75 -14.73 4.08
N ASP A 11 13.04 -15.83 3.82
CA ASP A 11 12.76 -16.82 4.87
C ASP A 11 13.98 -17.75 5.03
N SER A 12 14.49 -17.82 6.26
CA SER A 12 15.71 -18.54 6.63
C SER A 12 15.39 -19.73 7.55
N THR A 13 14.61 -20.69 7.06
CA THR A 13 14.67 -22.09 7.55
C THR A 13 14.30 -23.04 6.39
N ALA A 14 15.17 -24.03 6.15
CA ALA A 14 15.09 -24.91 4.98
C ALA A 14 14.08 -26.04 5.16
N LYS A 15 13.13 -26.19 4.21
CA LYS A 15 12.68 -27.46 3.57
C LYS A 15 11.40 -27.30 2.73
N GLU A 16 11.36 -26.32 1.84
CA GLU A 16 10.48 -26.38 0.66
C GLU A 16 11.08 -25.41 -0.35
N ARG A 17 11.13 -25.77 -1.63
CA ARG A 17 11.64 -24.86 -2.66
C ARG A 17 10.55 -23.82 -2.92
N THR A 18 10.36 -22.91 -1.97
CA THR A 18 9.44 -21.77 -2.10
C THR A 18 9.92 -20.95 -3.27
N LEU A 19 9.13 -20.93 -4.35
CA LEU A 19 9.36 -20.01 -5.45
C LEU A 19 9.27 -18.59 -4.87
N ARG A 20 10.42 -17.94 -4.64
CA ARG A 20 10.48 -16.54 -4.22
C ARG A 20 10.07 -15.70 -5.42
N THR A 21 8.83 -15.24 -5.43
CA THR A 21 8.33 -14.33 -6.47
C THR A 21 8.68 -12.90 -6.07
N VAL A 22 9.38 -12.19 -6.96
CA VAL A 22 9.64 -10.76 -6.82
C VAL A 22 8.41 -10.01 -7.30
N ALA A 23 7.85 -9.16 -6.44
CA ALA A 23 6.82 -8.20 -6.82
C ALA A 23 7.43 -6.79 -6.85
N SER A 24 7.14 -6.03 -7.91
CA SER A 24 7.51 -4.62 -8.04
C SER A 24 6.27 -3.79 -8.32
N GLY A 25 6.31 -2.53 -7.91
CA GLY A 25 5.21 -1.59 -8.09
C GLY A 25 5.62 -0.19 -7.64
N THR A 26 4.78 0.78 -7.97
CA THR A 26 4.95 2.19 -7.61
C THR A 26 3.71 2.62 -6.84
N ALA A 27 3.91 3.23 -5.68
CA ALA A 27 2.83 3.91 -4.98
C ALA A 27 2.62 5.30 -5.62
N ASP A 28 1.37 5.68 -5.87
CA ASP A 28 1.06 6.97 -6.49
C ASP A 28 1.41 8.14 -5.57
N LEU A 29 1.04 8.05 -4.29
CA LEU A 29 1.30 9.08 -3.30
C LEU A 29 1.68 8.48 -1.94
N VAL A 30 2.82 8.90 -1.42
CA VAL A 30 3.22 8.71 -0.02
C VAL A 30 3.32 10.09 0.62
N LEU A 31 2.51 10.32 1.65
CA LEU A 31 2.47 11.60 2.37
C LEU A 31 3.11 11.41 3.75
N GLU A 32 4.18 12.12 4.02
CA GLU A 32 4.80 12.19 5.34
C GLU A 32 4.20 13.34 6.16
N THR A 33 3.90 13.05 7.42
CA THR A 33 3.40 14.00 8.42
C THR A 33 4.23 13.86 9.70
N GLU A 34 4.11 14.79 10.63
CA GLU A 34 4.76 14.68 11.95
C GLU A 34 4.43 13.37 12.68
N GLY A 35 3.25 12.79 12.43
CA GLY A 35 2.82 11.54 13.06
C GLY A 35 3.26 10.27 12.33
N GLY A 36 3.84 10.38 11.13
CA GLY A 36 4.17 9.24 10.27
C GLY A 36 3.60 9.38 8.86
N VAL A 37 3.53 8.26 8.14
CA VAL A 37 3.25 8.24 6.70
C VAL A 37 1.87 7.70 6.34
N TRP A 38 1.25 8.29 5.33
CA TRP A 38 0.05 7.80 4.65
C TRP A 38 0.40 7.31 3.26
N ILE A 39 -0.27 6.25 2.81
CA ILE A 39 -0.18 5.75 1.44
C ILE A 39 -1.54 5.96 0.78
N ILE A 40 -1.56 6.71 -0.31
CA ILE A 40 -2.76 7.03 -1.06
C ILE A 40 -2.55 6.62 -2.52
N ASP A 41 -3.51 5.90 -3.06
CA ASP A 41 -3.51 5.48 -4.47
C ASP A 41 -4.65 6.16 -5.23
N HIS A 42 -4.44 6.42 -6.52
CA HIS A 42 -5.38 7.12 -7.38
C HIS A 42 -6.07 6.16 -8.32
N LYS A 43 -7.40 6.12 -8.21
CA LYS A 43 -8.25 5.22 -8.98
C LYS A 43 -9.23 6.01 -9.82
N SER A 44 -9.55 5.50 -11.01
CA SER A 44 -10.44 6.15 -11.98
C SER A 44 -11.76 5.40 -12.18
N ASP A 45 -11.93 4.24 -11.58
CA ASP A 45 -13.20 3.52 -11.58
C ASP A 45 -14.31 4.31 -10.88
N GLN A 46 -15.55 4.05 -11.29
CA GLN A 46 -16.73 4.56 -10.61
C GLN A 46 -17.04 3.67 -9.40
N VAL A 47 -17.38 4.30 -8.28
CA VAL A 47 -17.59 3.61 -7.01
C VAL A 47 -18.90 4.06 -6.37
N GLU A 48 -19.77 3.10 -6.04
CA GLU A 48 -21.01 3.36 -5.30
C GLU A 48 -20.80 3.24 -3.79
N ASN A 49 -20.05 2.23 -3.35
CA ASN A 49 -19.69 2.02 -1.96
C ASN A 49 -18.15 1.98 -1.80
N PRO A 50 -17.54 3.08 -1.35
CA PRO A 50 -16.09 3.20 -1.20
C PRO A 50 -15.47 2.21 -0.22
N GLU A 51 -16.15 1.86 0.86
CA GLU A 51 -15.66 0.91 1.86
C GLU A 51 -15.52 -0.50 1.27
N VAL A 52 -16.56 -0.93 0.53
CA VAL A 52 -16.55 -2.24 -0.14
C VAL A 52 -15.49 -2.25 -1.25
N ALA A 53 -15.43 -1.21 -2.08
CA ALA A 53 -14.47 -1.12 -3.17
C ALA A 53 -13.01 -1.06 -2.67
N PHE A 54 -12.76 -0.37 -1.56
CA PHE A 54 -11.45 -0.31 -0.92
C PHE A 54 -10.91 -1.70 -0.58
N GLY A 55 -11.79 -2.64 -0.20
CA GLY A 55 -11.41 -4.03 0.10
C GLY A 55 -10.65 -4.73 -1.04
N VAL A 56 -10.94 -4.40 -2.30
CA VAL A 56 -10.28 -4.96 -3.50
C VAL A 56 -8.82 -4.51 -3.60
N TYR A 57 -8.56 -3.26 -3.27
CA TYR A 57 -7.23 -2.64 -3.39
C TYR A 57 -6.40 -2.75 -2.11
N ARG A 58 -7.04 -3.07 -0.98
CA ARG A 58 -6.39 -3.19 0.33
C ARG A 58 -5.16 -4.12 0.33
N PRO A 59 -5.14 -5.30 -0.32
CA PRO A 59 -3.94 -6.14 -0.37
C PRO A 59 -2.74 -5.44 -1.02
N GLN A 60 -2.95 -4.72 -2.13
CA GLN A 60 -1.90 -3.95 -2.80
C GLN A 60 -1.34 -2.85 -1.90
N LEU A 61 -2.23 -2.04 -1.30
CA LEU A 61 -1.84 -0.97 -0.38
C LEU A 61 -1.09 -1.52 0.85
N LYS A 62 -1.47 -2.71 1.34
CA LYS A 62 -0.75 -3.40 2.41
C LYS A 62 0.67 -3.82 2.01
N CYS A 63 0.93 -4.17 0.75
CA CYS A 63 2.29 -4.45 0.28
C CYS A 63 3.18 -3.20 0.39
N TYR A 64 2.69 -2.04 -0.07
CA TYR A 64 3.41 -0.76 0.10
C TYR A 64 3.63 -0.41 1.57
N ALA A 65 2.62 -0.64 2.42
CA ALA A 65 2.75 -0.39 3.85
C ALA A 65 3.81 -1.26 4.50
N LYS A 66 3.81 -2.57 4.23
CA LYS A 66 4.81 -3.50 4.77
C LYS A 66 6.23 -3.10 4.37
N LEU A 67 6.39 -2.64 3.12
CA LEU A 67 7.64 -2.09 2.65
C LEU A 67 8.06 -0.87 3.49
N LEU A 68 7.24 0.17 3.55
CA LEU A 68 7.64 1.38 4.28
C LEU A 68 7.90 1.09 5.77
N GLN A 69 7.15 0.15 6.36
CA GLN A 69 7.41 -0.34 7.71
C GLN A 69 8.76 -1.06 7.84
N SER A 70 9.17 -1.88 6.86
CA SER A 70 10.49 -2.54 6.88
C SER A 70 11.64 -1.55 6.72
N MET A 71 11.39 -0.39 6.13
CA MET A 71 12.31 0.74 6.06
C MET A 71 12.30 1.63 7.32
N GLY A 72 11.46 1.31 8.32
CA GLY A 72 11.38 2.03 9.60
C GLY A 72 10.34 3.15 9.66
N HIS A 73 9.50 3.33 8.64
CA HIS A 73 8.45 4.34 8.66
C HIS A 73 7.22 3.89 9.48
N ALA A 74 6.69 4.80 10.29
CA ALA A 74 5.42 4.61 10.98
C ALA A 74 4.24 4.85 10.02
N VAL A 75 3.66 3.78 9.46
CA VAL A 75 2.50 3.88 8.56
C VAL A 75 1.22 4.11 9.36
N LEU A 76 0.65 5.30 9.23
CA LEU A 76 -0.57 5.75 9.92
C LEU A 76 -1.85 5.18 9.31
N GLY A 77 -1.87 4.95 8.01
CA GLY A 77 -3.08 4.53 7.32
C GLY A 77 -2.90 4.42 5.82
N LEU A 78 -3.97 3.92 5.19
CA LEU A 78 -4.06 3.69 3.75
C LEU A 78 -5.23 4.49 3.20
N GLY A 79 -5.20 4.86 1.93
CA GLY A 79 -6.29 5.58 1.31
C GLY A 79 -6.39 5.37 -0.19
N ILE A 80 -7.58 5.67 -0.72
CA ILE A 80 -7.84 5.75 -2.15
C ILE A 80 -8.55 7.07 -2.43
N ASN A 81 -8.10 7.73 -3.49
CA ASN A 81 -8.79 8.84 -4.11
C ASN A 81 -9.36 8.36 -5.45
N TRP A 82 -10.69 8.27 -5.55
CA TRP A 82 -11.38 8.01 -6.81
C TRP A 82 -11.59 9.31 -7.57
N ILE A 83 -10.68 9.60 -8.49
CA ILE A 83 -10.54 10.92 -9.11
C ILE A 83 -11.75 11.32 -9.96
N LEU A 84 -12.46 10.35 -10.55
CA LEU A 84 -13.61 10.62 -11.40
C LEU A 84 -14.90 10.86 -10.62
N SER A 85 -14.97 10.43 -9.35
CA SER A 85 -16.13 10.64 -8.47
C SER A 85 -15.87 11.73 -7.41
N GLY A 86 -14.62 12.17 -7.24
CA GLY A 86 -14.23 13.11 -6.18
C GLY A 86 -14.32 12.50 -4.77
N VAL A 87 -14.38 11.18 -4.67
CA VAL A 87 -14.56 10.45 -3.40
C VAL A 87 -13.22 9.99 -2.86
N ASN A 88 -13.02 10.17 -1.56
CA ASN A 88 -11.85 9.68 -0.84
C ASN A 88 -12.30 8.69 0.23
N TYR A 89 -11.53 7.62 0.39
CA TYR A 89 -11.67 6.70 1.51
C TYR A 89 -10.33 6.55 2.23
N LEU A 90 -10.34 6.71 3.55
CA LEU A 90 -9.15 6.64 4.39
C LEU A 90 -9.36 5.57 5.49
N ASP A 91 -8.50 4.57 5.51
CA ASP A 91 -8.45 3.49 6.51
C ASP A 91 -7.28 3.77 7.45
N ARG A 92 -7.56 4.45 8.57
CA ARG A 92 -6.55 4.72 9.60
C ARG A 92 -6.28 3.45 10.38
N ARG A 93 -5.01 3.12 10.59
CA ARG A 93 -4.65 2.03 11.50
C ARG A 93 -4.87 2.49 12.94
N SER A 94 -5.61 1.70 13.71
CA SER A 94 -5.66 1.85 15.16
C SER A 94 -4.25 1.59 15.73
N SER A 95 -3.79 2.51 16.57
CA SER A 95 -2.52 2.43 17.31
C SER A 95 -2.46 1.23 18.24
#